data_AF-A0A497L7Q2-F1
#
_entry.id   AF-A0A497L7Q2-F1
#
_cell.length_a   1.000
_cell.length_b   1.000
_cell.length_c   1.000
_cell.angle_alpha   90.00
_cell.angle_beta   90.00
_cell.angle_gamma   90.00
#
_symmetry.space_group_name_H-M   'P 1'
#
loop_
_entity.id
_entity.type
_entity.pdbx_description
1 polymer ?
#
loop_
_entity_poly.entity_id
_entity_poly.type
_entity_poly.pdbx_seq_one_letter_code
_entity_poly.pdbx_strand_id
1 'polypeptide(L)'
;MLLRKCLMLLLAGVILIATSVLVLDVAYALLMSSLPPFVTTPPPPFIITLVSVLVAYEALKTIGCLMCSISCGMLFLSRDVDLKPAERVAALIGLLFFTWLLFAHPGAYYDIISYLRPVRPCLLP
;
A
#
# COMPACT_ATOMS: atom_id res chain seq x y z
N MET A 1 -19.12 -8.51 -20.62
CA MET A 1 -19.15 -7.40 -19.62
C MET A 1 -18.16 -7.59 -18.46
N LEU A 2 -17.88 -8.84 -18.03
CA LEU A 2 -16.96 -9.14 -16.93
C LEU A 2 -15.55 -8.57 -17.13
N LEU A 3 -14.95 -8.79 -18.32
CA LEU A 3 -13.60 -8.31 -18.66
C LEU A 3 -13.43 -6.80 -18.40
N ARG A 4 -14.38 -5.97 -18.84
CA ARG A 4 -14.33 -4.52 -18.65
C ARG A 4 -14.40 -4.14 -17.16
N LYS A 5 -15.18 -4.87 -16.36
CA LYS A 5 -15.26 -4.66 -14.90
C LYS A 5 -13.95 -5.03 -14.22
N CYS A 6 -13.38 -6.19 -14.53
CA CYS A 6 -12.09 -6.62 -14.00
C CYS A 6 -10.97 -5.64 -14.36
N LEU A 7 -10.97 -5.11 -15.58
CA LEU A 7 -9.95 -4.17 -16.04
C LEU A 7 -10.08 -2.82 -15.33
N MET A 8 -11.29 -2.31 -15.13
CA MET A 8 -11.55 -1.10 -14.34
C MET A 8 -11.12 -1.28 -12.88
N LEU A 9 -11.41 -2.44 -12.29
CA LEU A 9 -11.12 -2.75 -10.89
C LEU A 9 -9.62 -2.95 -10.65
N LEU A 10 -8.92 -3.57 -11.61
CA LEU A 10 -7.46 -3.68 -11.63
C LEU A 10 -6.80 -2.31 -11.78
N LEU A 11 -7.31 -1.45 -12.66
CA LEU A 11 -6.79 -0.09 -12.85
C LEU A 11 -7.01 0.78 -11.60
N ALA A 12 -8.18 0.69 -10.97
CA ALA A 12 -8.44 1.36 -9.69
C ALA A 12 -7.52 0.85 -8.57
N GLY A 13 -7.26 -0.46 -8.51
CA GLY A 13 -6.34 -1.05 -7.54
C GLY A 13 -4.90 -0.58 -7.75
N VAL A 14 -4.43 -0.50 -8.99
CA VAL A 14 -3.09 0.04 -9.33
C VAL A 14 -2.97 1.51 -8.93
N ILE A 15 -4.00 2.33 -9.20
CA ILE A 15 -4.01 3.73 -8.78
C ILE A 15 -3.91 3.84 -7.25
N LEU A 16 -4.64 3.02 -6.49
CA LEU A 16 -4.57 3.01 -5.03
C LEU A 16 -3.19 2.60 -4.49
N ILE A 17 -2.55 1.63 -5.13
CA ILE A 17 -1.17 1.24 -4.78
C ILE A 17 -0.22 2.41 -5.06
N ALA A 18 -0.34 3.06 -6.22
CA ALA A 18 0.49 4.21 -6.56
C ALA A 18 0.28 5.39 -5.59
N THR A 19 -0.97 5.70 -5.23
CA THR A 19 -1.25 6.75 -4.25
C THR A 19 -0.74 6.39 -2.86
N SER A 20 -0.77 5.12 -2.47
CA SER A 20 -0.16 4.69 -1.20
C SER A 20 1.33 5.01 -1.16
N VAL A 21 2.07 4.74 -2.24
CA VAL A 21 3.51 5.05 -2.33
C VAL A 21 3.77 6.56 -2.24
N LEU A 22 2.96 7.38 -2.93
CA LEU A 22 3.07 8.84 -2.85
C LEU A 22 2.80 9.36 -1.42
N VAL A 23 1.80 8.81 -0.74
CA VAL A 23 1.49 9.15 0.65
C VAL A 23 2.67 8.82 1.57
N LEU A 24 3.32 7.67 1.37
CA LEU A 24 4.50 7.28 2.14
C LEU A 24 5.71 8.18 1.85
N ASP A 25 5.92 8.57 0.59
CA ASP A 25 7.01 9.45 0.18
C ASP A 25 6.87 10.86 0.79
N VAL A 26 5.65 11.40 0.81
CA VAL A 26 5.34 12.66 1.50
C VAL A 26 5.61 12.54 3.00
N ALA A 27 5.23 11.43 3.62
CA ALA A 27 5.50 11.17 5.04
C ALA A 27 7.02 11.16 5.33
N TYR A 28 7.78 10.51 4.45
CA TYR A 28 9.23 10.40 4.56
C TYR A 28 9.92 11.76 4.36
N ALA A 29 9.48 12.54 3.38
CA ALA A 29 9.98 13.89 3.15
C ALA A 29 9.70 14.82 4.35
N LEU A 30 8.48 14.72 4.92
CA LEU A 30 8.13 15.44 6.15
C LEU A 30 9.03 15.02 7.31
N LEU A 31 9.24 13.72 7.51
CA LEU A 31 10.15 13.19 8.51
C LEU A 31 11.56 13.79 8.32
N MET A 32 12.15 13.67 7.12
CA MET A 32 13.50 14.16 6.84
C MET A 32 13.65 15.67 7.03
N SER A 33 12.63 16.47 6.65
CA SER A 33 12.61 17.92 6.86
C SER A 33 12.50 18.32 8.34
N SER A 34 11.90 17.44 9.16
CA SER A 34 11.64 17.66 10.58
C SER A 34 12.73 17.11 11.52
N LEU A 35 13.81 16.54 10.98
CA LEU A 35 15.03 16.17 11.73
C LEU A 35 16.11 17.29 11.65
N PRO A 36 15.96 18.47 12.29
CA PRO A 36 17.13 19.24 12.67
C PRO A 36 17.84 18.54 13.85
N PRO A 37 19.17 18.71 14.02
CA PRO A 37 19.97 17.95 14.98
C PRO A 37 19.69 18.24 16.48
N PHE A 38 18.65 19.00 16.83
CA PHE A 38 18.47 19.56 18.18
C PHE A 38 17.08 19.40 18.80
N VAL A 39 16.14 18.68 18.18
CA VAL A 39 14.80 18.46 18.79
C VAL A 39 14.71 17.04 19.33
N THR A 40 15.02 16.89 20.62
CA THR A 40 15.02 15.60 21.35
C THR A 40 13.63 15.03 21.60
N THR A 41 12.56 15.78 21.31
CA THR A 41 11.16 15.32 21.43
C THR A 41 10.30 15.96 20.33
N PRO A 42 9.80 15.19 19.35
CA PRO A 42 8.91 15.72 18.33
C PRO A 42 7.58 16.18 18.96
N PRO A 43 6.96 17.26 18.46
CA PRO A 43 5.69 17.74 19.00
C PRO A 43 4.58 16.69 18.80
N PRO A 44 3.67 16.48 19.78
CA PRO A 44 2.58 15.51 19.69
C PRO A 44 1.74 15.56 18.39
N PRO A 45 1.39 16.72 17.81
CA PRO A 45 0.64 16.76 16.54
C PRO A 45 1.41 16.14 15.36
N PHE A 46 2.75 16.21 15.37
CA PHE A 46 3.58 15.65 14.31
C PHE A 46 3.58 14.11 14.35
N ILE A 47 3.63 13.52 15.55
CA ILE A 47 3.55 12.08 15.74
C ILE A 47 2.18 11.54 15.30
N ILE A 48 1.09 12.23 15.67
CA ILE A 48 -0.27 11.84 15.25
C ILE A 48 -0.41 11.87 13.73
N THR A 49 0.20 12.87 13.08
CA THR A 49 0.19 13.00 11.62
C THR A 49 0.99 11.87 10.94
N LEU A 50 2.17 11.52 11.45
CA LEU A 50 2.94 10.38 10.92
C LEU A 50 2.19 9.06 11.09
N VAL A 51 1.55 8.83 12.24
CA VAL A 51 0.76 7.62 12.48
C VAL A 51 -0.46 7.56 11.56
N SER A 52 -1.20 8.67 11.40
CA SER A 52 -2.38 8.69 10.52
C SER A 52 -2.01 8.47 9.06
N VAL A 53 -0.89 9.03 8.61
CA VAL A 53 -0.36 8.81 7.26
C VAL A 53 0.08 7.36 7.06
N LEU A 54 0.70 6.74 8.06
CA LEU A 54 1.09 5.33 8.01
C LEU A 54 -0.14 4.40 7.93
N VAL A 55 -1.19 4.70 8.71
CA VAL A 55 -2.47 3.97 8.65
C VAL A 55 -3.13 4.15 7.28
N ALA A 56 -3.12 5.38 6.74
CA ALA A 56 -3.66 5.65 5.42
C ALA A 56 -2.89 4.88 4.33
N TYR A 57 -1.56 4.84 4.40
CA TYR A 57 -0.71 4.05 3.51
C TYR A 57 -1.10 2.57 3.54
N GLU A 58 -1.17 1.97 4.73
CA GLU A 58 -1.55 0.56 4.90
C GLU A 58 -2.95 0.28 4.34
N ALA A 59 -3.93 1.13 4.64
CA ALA A 59 -5.28 0.97 4.14
C ALA A 59 -5.35 1.08 2.61
N LEU A 60 -4.73 2.10 2.01
CA LEU A 60 -4.71 2.31 0.56
C LEU A 60 -4.02 1.13 -0.16
N LYS A 61 -2.87 0.69 0.36
CA LYS A 61 -2.10 -0.42 -0.19
C LYS A 61 -2.87 -1.73 -0.10
N THR A 62 -3.43 -2.06 1.06
CA THR A 62 -4.18 -3.32 1.27
C THR A 62 -5.41 -3.37 0.38
N ILE A 63 -6.20 -2.30 0.33
CA ILE A 63 -7.39 -2.21 -0.54
C ILE A 63 -6.98 -2.33 -2.02
N GLY A 64 -5.94 -1.62 -2.44
CA GLY A 64 -5.44 -1.67 -3.82
C GLY A 64 -4.96 -3.06 -4.22
N CYS A 65 -4.16 -3.72 -3.37
CA CYS A 65 -3.66 -5.08 -3.60
C CYS A 65 -4.79 -6.11 -3.64
N LEU A 66 -5.78 -6.01 -2.74
CA LEU A 66 -6.95 -6.90 -2.73
C LEU A 66 -7.78 -6.73 -4.00
N MET A 67 -8.03 -5.49 -4.43
CA MET A 67 -8.75 -5.23 -5.68
C MET A 67 -8.03 -5.83 -6.89
N CYS A 68 -6.71 -5.66 -6.98
CA CYS A 68 -5.92 -6.26 -8.04
C CYS A 68 -5.91 -7.80 -7.97
N SER A 69 -5.74 -8.40 -6.78
CA SER A 69 -5.72 -9.86 -6.64
C SER A 69 -7.07 -10.50 -6.98
N ILE A 70 -8.18 -9.90 -6.53
CA ILE A 70 -9.54 -10.35 -6.86
C ILE A 70 -9.79 -10.22 -8.37
N SER A 71 -9.35 -9.13 -8.99
CA SER A 71 -9.48 -8.93 -10.45
C SER A 71 -8.72 -9.99 -11.23
N CYS A 72 -7.48 -10.26 -10.87
CA CYS A 72 -6.65 -11.30 -11.47
C CYS A 72 -7.23 -12.70 -11.23
N GLY A 73 -7.76 -12.96 -10.03
CA GLY A 73 -8.41 -14.23 -9.68
C GLY A 73 -9.68 -14.47 -10.50
N MET A 74 -10.53 -13.45 -10.64
CA MET A 74 -11.72 -13.50 -11.50
C MET A 74 -11.35 -13.80 -12.96
N LEU A 75 -10.30 -13.15 -13.50
CA LEU A 75 -9.82 -13.41 -14.86
C LEU A 75 -9.25 -14.83 -15.03
N PHE A 76 -8.63 -15.38 -13.99
CA PHE A 76 -8.08 -16.73 -14.02
C PHE A 76 -9.17 -17.82 -13.91
N LEU A 77 -10.16 -17.61 -13.03
CA LEU A 77 -11.24 -18.56 -12.73
C LEU A 77 -12.38 -18.52 -13.75
N SER A 78 -12.63 -17.38 -14.40
CA SER A 78 -13.74 -17.26 -15.34
C SER A 78 -13.52 -18.10 -16.60
N ARG A 79 -14.42 -19.07 -16.79
CA ARG A 79 -14.53 -19.86 -18.02
C ARG A 79 -15.29 -19.14 -19.13
N ASP A 80 -16.07 -18.11 -18.78
CA ASP A 80 -16.89 -17.33 -19.72
C ASP A 80 -16.09 -16.29 -20.53
N VAL A 81 -14.78 -16.18 -20.27
CA VAL A 81 -13.90 -15.27 -20.98
C VAL A 81 -12.92 -16.13 -21.77
N ASP A 82 -12.98 -16.04 -23.10
CA ASP A 82 -12.03 -16.63 -24.04
C ASP A 82 -10.67 -15.90 -23.94
N LEU A 83 -9.95 -16.16 -22.84
CA LEU A 83 -8.57 -15.74 -22.68
C LEU A 83 -7.64 -16.80 -23.27
N LYS A 84 -6.59 -16.33 -23.95
CA LYS A 84 -5.51 -17.20 -24.41
C LYS A 84 -4.82 -17.85 -23.21
N PRO A 85 -4.23 -19.05 -23.35
CA PRO A 85 -3.50 -19.70 -22.26
C PRO A 85 -2.41 -18.79 -21.67
N ALA A 86 -1.73 -18.00 -22.50
CA ALA A 86 -0.75 -17.01 -22.05
C ALA A 86 -1.35 -15.92 -21.15
N GLU A 87 -2.56 -15.45 -21.43
CA GLU A 87 -3.24 -14.42 -20.65
C GLU A 87 -3.71 -14.96 -19.28
N ARG A 88 -4.11 -16.24 -19.22
CA ARG A 88 -4.41 -16.92 -17.94
C ARG A 88 -3.17 -17.06 -17.07
N VAL A 89 -2.01 -17.38 -17.66
CA VAL A 89 -0.74 -17.41 -16.92
C VAL A 89 -0.39 -16.02 -16.42
N ALA A 90 -0.58 -14.97 -17.23
CA ALA A 90 -0.37 -13.59 -16.80
C ALA A 90 -1.31 -13.20 -15.63
N ALA A 91 -2.57 -13.61 -15.66
CA ALA A 91 -3.52 -13.40 -14.56
C ALA A 91 -3.09 -14.12 -13.27
N LEU A 92 -2.60 -15.36 -13.36
CA LEU A 92 -2.07 -16.11 -12.22
C LEU A 92 -0.83 -15.42 -11.63
N ILE A 93 0.11 -15.00 -12.48
CA ILE A 93 1.32 -14.27 -12.06
C ILE A 93 0.91 -12.96 -11.37
N GLY A 94 -0.03 -12.22 -11.94
CA GLY A 94 -0.57 -11.00 -11.33
C GLY A 94 -1.18 -11.26 -9.96
N LEU A 95 -1.99 -12.31 -9.82
CA LEU A 95 -2.59 -12.69 -8.53
C LEU A 95 -1.51 -12.99 -7.47
N LEU A 96 -0.50 -13.78 -7.81
CA LEU A 96 0.61 -14.07 -6.91
C LEU A 96 1.40 -12.81 -6.56
N PHE A 97 1.68 -11.97 -7.54
CA PHE A 97 2.42 -10.72 -7.36
C PHE A 97 1.69 -9.76 -6.43
N PHE A 98 0.41 -9.46 -6.65
CA PHE A 98 -0.36 -8.55 -5.79
C PHE A 98 -0.59 -9.11 -4.38
N THR A 99 -0.73 -10.43 -4.26
CA THR A 99 -0.83 -11.08 -2.94
C THR A 99 0.49 -10.95 -2.18
N TRP A 100 1.63 -11.15 -2.85
CA TRP A 100 2.94 -10.93 -2.26
C TRP A 100 3.17 -9.46 -1.88
N LEU A 101 2.74 -8.54 -2.74
CA LEU A 101 2.86 -7.10 -2.54
C LEU A 101 2.11 -6.61 -1.30
N LEU A 102 1.04 -7.30 -0.90
CA LEU A 102 0.31 -7.03 0.34
C LEU A 102 1.23 -7.11 1.56
N PHE A 103 2.13 -8.10 1.60
CA PHE A 103 3.07 -8.33 2.70
C PHE A 103 4.41 -7.62 2.54
N ALA A 104 4.76 -7.17 1.33
CA ALA A 104 6.03 -6.50 1.07
C ALA A 104 5.94 -5.01 1.44
N HIS A 105 6.66 -4.55 2.47
CA HIS A 105 6.74 -3.14 2.84
C HIS A 105 8.08 -2.54 2.39
N PRO A 106 8.09 -1.28 1.89
CA PRO A 106 9.30 -0.58 1.48
C PRO A 106 10.14 -0.17 2.71
N GLY A 107 11.45 0.06 2.52
CA GLY A 107 12.36 0.46 3.61
C GLY A 107 11.89 1.69 4.40
N ALA A 108 11.34 2.70 3.71
CA ALA A 108 10.80 3.92 4.32
C ALA A 108 9.71 3.64 5.38
N TYR A 109 8.94 2.56 5.23
CA TYR A 109 7.96 2.12 6.23
C TYR A 109 8.64 1.74 7.56
N TYR A 110 9.74 0.99 7.47
CA TYR A 110 10.51 0.57 8.64
C TYR A 110 11.23 1.75 9.31
N ASP A 111 11.73 2.71 8.52
CA ASP A 111 12.37 3.92 9.05
C ASP A 111 11.38 4.75 9.88
N ILE A 112 10.17 5.00 9.35
CA ILE A 112 9.11 5.74 10.09
C ILE A 112 8.70 4.99 11.35
N ILE A 113 8.54 3.66 11.30
CA ILE A 113 8.20 2.84 12.48
C ILE A 113 9.33 2.89 13.52
N SER A 114 10.58 2.85 13.09
CA SER A 114 11.74 2.92 13.99
C SER A 114 11.78 4.27 14.72
N TYR A 115 11.46 5.36 14.03
CA TYR A 115 11.34 6.70 14.60
C TYR A 115 10.19 6.81 15.61
N LEU A 116 9.07 6.13 15.37
CA LEU A 116 7.91 6.11 16.27
C LEU A 116 8.07 5.17 17.47
N ARG A 117 8.97 4.18 17.40
CA ARG A 117 9.21 3.18 18.46
C ARG A 117 9.50 3.78 19.85
N PRO A 118 10.38 4.79 20.02
CA PRO A 118 10.62 5.40 21.34
C PRO A 118 9.42 6.17 21.91
N VAL A 119 8.43 6.54 21.09
CA VAL A 119 7.28 7.35 21.50
C VAL A 119 6.02 6.51 21.81
N ARG A 120 6.02 5.22 21.46
CA ARG A 120 4.94 4.26 21.78
C ARG A 120 4.48 4.26 23.25
N PRO A 121 5.36 4.30 24.27
CA PRO A 121 4.89 4.26 25.67
C PRO A 121 4.13 5.52 26.10
N CYS A 122 4.16 6.62 25.32
CA CYS A 122 3.43 7.86 25.63
C CYS A 122 2.10 8.00 24.88
N LEU A 123 1.76 7.07 23.98
CA LEU A 123 0.53 7.12 23.16
C LEU A 123 -0.56 6.13 23.58
N LEU A 124 -0.27 5.21 24.50
CA LEU A 124 -1.31 4.43 25.17
C LEU A 124 -1.61 5.09 26.53
N PRO A 125 -2.87 5.52 26.78
CA PRO A 125 -3.30 5.90 28.13
C PRO A 125 -3.31 4.70 29.09
#